data_AF-A0A6S5RLZ3-F1
#
_entry.id   AF-A0A6S5RLZ3-F1
#
_cell.length_a   1.000
_cell.length_b   1.000
_cell.length_c   1.000
_cell.angle_alpha   90.00
_cell.angle_beta   90.00
_cell.angle_gamma   90.00
#
_symmetry.space_group_name_H-M   'P 1'
#
loop_
_entity.id
_entity.type
_entity.pdbx_description
1 polymer ?
#
loop_
_entity_poly.entity_id
_entity_poly.type
_entity_poly.pdbx_seq_one_letter_code
_entity_poly.pdbx_strand_id
1 'polypeptide(L)'
;MAISGSTRSKIHIARQQLGMDDSSYRSMLARVAGVRSAKDLNSKTAGRVLQEFERLGWKSTPGKRAEGKPHNLANMPAEARVVEAQLANMKLPWSYADKIATRMFGIGKFAWLNKPDQVQSVLAALHVEQEKRQLLAEVGRLCERLNIEHPEQVAGLEQLPKGWKRQRPILQALVDALNAVICTREVG
;
A
#
# COMPACT_ATOMS: atom_id res chain seq x y z
N MET A 1 5.05 29.85 -2.05
CA MET A 1 5.18 28.43 -2.41
C MET A 1 3.81 27.78 -2.24
N ALA A 2 3.32 27.06 -3.25
CA ALA A 2 2.03 26.38 -3.19
C ALA A 2 2.04 25.24 -2.15
N ILE A 3 0.87 24.90 -1.61
CA ILE A 3 0.74 23.83 -0.61
C ILE A 3 1.10 22.45 -1.18
N SER A 4 1.63 21.57 -0.34
CA SER A 4 1.92 20.18 -0.73
C SER A 4 0.64 19.40 -1.07
N GLY A 5 0.79 18.36 -1.90
CA GLY A 5 -0.33 17.48 -2.27
C GLY A 5 -1.00 16.81 -1.06
N SER A 6 -0.23 16.46 -0.03
CA SER A 6 -0.75 15.88 1.21
C SER A 6 -1.60 16.85 2.01
N THR A 7 -1.19 18.11 2.12
CA THR A 7 -1.95 19.17 2.80
C THR A 7 -3.25 19.47 2.06
N ARG A 8 -3.22 19.49 0.72
CA ARG A 8 -4.42 19.69 -0.09
C ARG A 8 -5.43 18.54 0.13
N SER A 9 -4.96 17.29 0.15
CA SER A 9 -5.82 16.13 0.43
C SER A 9 -6.46 16.21 1.82
N LYS A 10 -5.72 16.63 2.86
CA LYS A 10 -6.29 16.82 4.21
C LYS A 10 -7.43 17.83 4.23
N ILE A 11 -7.27 18.97 3.53
CA ILE A 11 -8.31 20.00 3.42
C ILE A 11 -9.58 19.45 2.75
N HIS A 12 -9.44 18.66 1.68
CA HIS A 12 -10.59 18.04 1.01
C HIS A 12 -11.27 16.97 1.89
N ILE A 13 -10.50 16.15 2.60
CA ILE A 13 -11.01 15.16 3.56
C ILE A 13 -11.76 15.87 4.69
N ALA A 14 -11.20 16.93 5.25
CA ALA A 14 -11.82 17.71 6.32
C ALA A 14 -13.16 18.31 5.90
N ARG A 15 -13.20 18.93 4.71
CA ARG A 15 -14.44 19.43 4.12
C ARG A 15 -15.50 18.32 4.01
N GLN A 16 -15.11 17.15 3.50
CA GLN A 16 -16.03 16.02 3.32
C GLN A 16 -16.54 15.48 4.66
N GLN A 17 -15.65 15.29 5.64
CA GLN A 17 -16.01 14.74 6.95
C GLN A 17 -16.88 15.69 7.78
N LEU A 18 -16.70 17.00 7.60
CA LEU A 18 -17.54 18.02 8.23
C LEU A 18 -18.84 18.29 7.46
N GLY A 19 -19.08 17.62 6.33
CA GLY A 19 -20.30 17.80 5.53
C GLY A 19 -20.46 19.20 4.95
N MET A 20 -19.36 19.94 4.71
CA MET A 20 -19.44 21.31 4.19
C MET A 20 -19.81 21.34 2.71
N ASP A 21 -20.87 22.08 2.40
CA ASP A 21 -21.20 22.49 1.04
C ASP A 21 -20.13 23.44 0.47
N ASP A 22 -20.18 23.63 -0.85
CA ASP A 22 -19.15 24.39 -1.57
C ASP A 22 -19.17 25.89 -1.22
N SER A 23 -20.34 26.45 -0.91
CA SER A 23 -20.47 27.86 -0.55
C SER A 23 -19.91 28.13 0.85
N SER A 24 -20.27 27.31 1.84
CA SER A 24 -19.74 27.37 3.21
C SER A 24 -18.23 27.18 3.22
N TYR A 25 -17.74 26.22 2.42
CA TYR A 25 -16.31 25.98 2.28
C TYR A 25 -15.56 27.19 1.72
N ARG A 26 -16.05 27.81 0.63
CA ARG A 26 -15.42 29.00 0.03
C ARG A 26 -15.47 30.20 0.96
N SER A 27 -16.57 30.40 1.69
CA SER A 27 -16.72 31.47 2.68
C SER A 27 -15.74 31.30 3.84
N MET A 28 -15.55 30.07 4.32
CA MET A 28 -14.55 29.76 5.34
C MET A 28 -13.12 30.04 4.84
N LEU A 29 -12.78 29.63 3.61
CA LEU A 29 -11.47 29.93 3.02
C LEU A 29 -11.25 31.45 2.88
N ALA A 30 -12.26 32.21 2.48
CA ALA A 30 -12.17 33.66 2.34
C ALA A 30 -11.94 34.32 3.70
N ARG A 31 -12.63 33.87 4.75
CA ARG A 31 -12.48 34.40 6.11
C ARG A 31 -11.12 34.06 6.75
N VAL A 32 -10.66 32.81 6.62
CA VAL A 32 -9.47 32.32 7.32
C VAL A 32 -8.18 32.62 6.56
N ALA A 33 -8.23 32.53 5.22
CA ALA A 33 -7.06 32.58 4.36
C ALA A 33 -7.13 33.67 3.28
N GLY A 34 -8.23 34.42 3.15
CA GLY A 34 -8.39 35.48 2.15
C GLY A 34 -8.55 34.97 0.71
N VAL A 35 -8.75 33.67 0.51
CA VAL A 35 -8.82 33.04 -0.83
C VAL A 35 -10.12 32.29 -1.02
N ARG A 36 -10.55 32.10 -2.27
CA ARG A 36 -11.78 31.35 -2.59
C ARG A 36 -11.52 29.92 -3.07
N SER A 37 -10.26 29.51 -3.17
CA SER A 37 -9.88 28.20 -3.68
C SER A 37 -8.69 27.64 -2.89
N ALA A 38 -8.73 26.32 -2.66
CA ALA A 38 -7.61 25.59 -2.04
C ALA A 38 -6.32 25.66 -2.87
N LYS A 39 -6.43 25.93 -4.17
CA LYS A 39 -5.27 26.05 -5.07
C LYS A 39 -4.44 27.30 -4.75
N ASP A 40 -5.06 28.32 -4.18
CA ASP A 40 -4.42 29.62 -3.89
C ASP A 40 -3.84 29.67 -2.47
N LEU A 41 -3.96 28.57 -1.72
CA LEU A 41 -3.38 28.47 -0.38
C LEU A 41 -1.86 28.35 -0.43
N ASN A 42 -1.20 29.06 0.48
CA ASN A 42 0.19 28.85 0.84
C ASN A 42 0.30 28.04 2.16
N SER A 43 1.48 27.52 2.47
CA SER A 43 1.72 26.67 3.65
C SER A 43 1.24 27.28 4.97
N LYS A 44 1.41 28.60 5.16
CA LYS A 44 0.99 29.30 6.39
C LYS A 44 -0.54 29.40 6.48
N THR A 45 -1.19 29.79 5.40
CA THR A 45 -2.66 29.89 5.34
C THR A 45 -3.34 28.53 5.41
N ALA A 46 -2.75 27.48 4.82
CA ALA A 46 -3.28 26.13 4.93
C ALA A 46 -3.23 25.58 6.36
N GLY A 47 -2.19 25.91 7.13
CA GLY A 47 -2.13 25.59 8.55
C GLY A 47 -3.30 26.21 9.33
N ARG A 48 -3.63 27.49 9.07
CA ARG A 48 -4.78 28.16 9.68
C ARG A 48 -6.12 27.52 9.29
N VAL A 49 -6.27 27.13 8.03
CA VAL A 49 -7.48 26.43 7.55
C VAL A 49 -7.64 25.07 8.24
N LEU A 50 -6.55 24.31 8.40
CA LEU A 50 -6.58 23.04 9.13
C LEU A 50 -6.93 23.23 10.61
N GLN A 51 -6.39 24.26 11.27
CA GLN A 51 -6.76 24.61 12.65
C GLN A 51 -8.24 24.98 12.77
N GLU A 52 -8.79 25.72 11.80
CA GLU A 52 -10.21 26.05 11.80
C GLU A 52 -11.08 24.79 11.61
N PHE A 53 -10.67 23.86 10.74
CA PHE A 53 -11.33 22.56 10.64
C PHE A 53 -11.29 21.79 11.97
N GLU A 54 -10.15 21.76 12.65
CA GLU A 54 -10.03 21.13 13.98
C GLU A 54 -10.96 21.78 15.00
N ARG A 55 -11.07 23.11 14.99
CA ARG A 55 -12.01 23.87 15.83
C ARG A 55 -13.48 23.52 15.53
N LEU A 56 -13.80 23.20 14.28
CA LEU A 56 -15.12 22.74 13.84
C LEU A 56 -15.37 21.25 14.10
N GLY A 57 -14.42 20.55 14.74
CA GLY A 57 -14.59 19.15 15.15
C GLY A 57 -13.91 18.13 14.23
N TRP A 58 -13.17 18.56 13.21
CA TRP A 58 -12.39 17.64 12.39
C TRP A 58 -11.21 17.08 13.19
N LYS A 59 -10.96 15.77 13.09
CA LYS A 59 -9.81 15.12 13.71
C LYS A 59 -8.91 14.57 12.61
N SER A 60 -7.68 15.08 12.50
CA SER A 60 -6.69 14.57 11.55
C SER A 60 -6.35 13.11 11.84
N THR A 61 -6.96 12.19 11.11
CA THR A 61 -6.61 10.76 11.17
C THR A 61 -5.42 10.50 10.23
N PRO A 62 -4.41 9.72 10.65
CA PRO A 62 -3.39 9.23 9.73
C PRO A 62 -4.07 8.55 8.53
N GLY A 63 -3.54 8.76 7.33
CA GLY A 63 -4.05 8.02 6.17
C GLY A 63 -3.87 6.52 6.41
N LYS A 64 -4.79 5.68 5.91
CA LYS A 64 -4.82 4.21 6.13
C LYS A 64 -3.49 3.47 5.88
N ARG A 65 -2.59 4.05 5.07
CA ARG A 65 -1.25 3.50 4.80
C ARG A 65 -0.21 3.83 5.88
N ALA A 66 -0.32 5.02 6.48
CA ALA A 66 0.50 5.46 7.61
C ALA A 66 -0.10 5.06 8.97
N GLU A 67 -1.37 4.65 8.97
CA GLU A 67 -2.04 4.08 10.13
C GLU A 67 -1.30 2.83 10.63
N GLY A 68 -0.90 2.85 11.89
CA GLY A 68 -0.12 1.78 12.51
C GLY A 68 1.38 1.82 12.24
N LYS A 69 1.92 2.88 11.61
CA LYS A 69 3.38 3.05 11.50
C LYS A 69 4.03 3.02 12.89
N PRO A 70 5.09 2.19 13.11
CA PRO A 70 5.77 2.13 14.39
C PRO A 70 6.27 3.50 14.84
N HIS A 71 5.87 3.93 16.03
CA HIS A 71 6.29 5.21 16.61
C HIS A 71 7.79 5.25 16.91
N ASN A 72 8.39 4.09 17.15
CA ASN A 72 9.80 3.89 17.47
C ASN A 72 10.64 3.47 16.24
N LEU A 73 10.13 3.60 15.01
CA LEU A 73 10.83 3.14 13.81
C LEU A 73 12.26 3.69 13.68
N ALA A 74 12.50 4.91 14.17
CA ALA A 74 13.83 5.53 14.18
C ALA A 74 14.85 4.77 15.06
N ASN A 75 14.38 4.13 16.12
CA ASN A 75 15.16 3.38 17.10
C ASN A 75 15.17 1.86 16.82
N MET A 76 14.46 1.42 15.78
CA MET A 76 14.44 0.01 15.37
C MET A 76 15.67 -0.33 14.49
N PRO A 77 15.99 -1.63 14.34
CA PRO A 77 17.01 -2.10 13.40
C PRO A 77 16.79 -1.58 11.98
N ALA A 78 17.88 -1.48 11.19
CA ALA A 78 17.85 -0.92 9.85
C ALA A 78 16.84 -1.62 8.92
N GLU A 79 16.64 -2.91 9.11
CA GLU A 79 15.70 -3.78 8.40
C GLU A 79 14.26 -3.32 8.53
N ALA A 80 13.89 -2.63 9.62
CA ALA A 80 12.55 -2.08 9.79
C ALA A 80 12.22 -1.02 8.71
N ARG A 81 13.23 -0.28 8.22
CA ARG A 81 13.05 0.65 7.08
C ARG A 81 12.89 -0.09 5.76
N VAL A 82 13.53 -1.25 5.60
CA VAL A 82 13.35 -2.11 4.42
C VAL A 82 11.93 -2.70 4.41
N VAL A 83 11.43 -3.13 5.58
CA VAL A 83 10.03 -3.54 5.77
C VAL A 83 9.07 -2.42 5.35
N GLU A 84 9.32 -1.17 5.77
CA GLU A 84 8.52 -0.03 5.35
C GLU A 84 8.48 0.11 3.82
N ALA A 85 9.65 0.03 3.16
CA ALA A 85 9.76 0.14 1.72
C ALA A 85 9.01 -0.98 0.98
N GLN A 86 9.11 -2.22 1.46
CA GLN A 86 8.38 -3.36 0.88
C GLN A 86 6.87 -3.22 1.02
N LEU A 87 6.38 -2.80 2.20
CA LEU A 87 4.96 -2.53 2.41
C LEU A 87 4.47 -1.43 1.47
N ALA A 88 5.24 -0.35 1.33
CA ALA A 88 4.91 0.74 0.42
C ALA A 88 4.84 0.27 -1.05
N ASN A 89 5.83 -0.52 -1.49
CA ASN A 89 5.87 -1.08 -2.85
C ASN A 89 4.65 -1.96 -3.14
N MET A 90 4.29 -2.83 -2.18
CA MET A 90 3.11 -3.70 -2.29
C MET A 90 1.78 -2.98 -1.99
N LYS A 91 1.82 -1.67 -1.67
CA LYS A 91 0.68 -0.84 -1.25
C LYS A 91 -0.07 -1.42 -0.04
N LEU A 92 0.65 -2.06 0.89
CA LEU A 92 0.12 -2.66 2.11
C LEU A 92 0.27 -1.73 3.31
N PRO A 93 -0.68 -1.76 4.27
CA PRO A 93 -0.56 -1.04 5.53
C PRO A 93 0.35 -1.76 6.52
N TRP A 94 0.84 -1.04 7.54
CA TRP A 94 1.63 -1.61 8.64
C TRP A 94 0.90 -2.71 9.43
N SER A 95 -0.43 -2.68 9.46
CA SER A 95 -1.23 -3.75 10.06
C SER A 95 -1.03 -5.11 9.39
N TYR A 96 -0.49 -5.16 8.17
CA TYR A 96 -0.06 -6.40 7.55
C TYR A 96 1.19 -6.98 8.24
N ALA A 97 2.18 -6.13 8.54
CA ALA A 97 3.37 -6.54 9.30
C ALA A 97 3.01 -6.89 10.76
N ASP A 98 2.05 -6.18 11.38
CA ASP A 98 1.52 -6.55 12.71
C ASP A 98 0.97 -8.00 12.72
N LYS A 99 0.22 -8.39 11.68
CA LYS A 99 -0.32 -9.75 11.54
C LYS A 99 0.78 -10.80 11.38
N ILE A 100 1.85 -10.48 10.66
CA ILE A 100 3.02 -11.36 10.54
C ILE A 100 3.69 -11.51 11.90
N ALA A 101 3.95 -10.41 12.60
CA ALA A 101 4.53 -10.42 13.95
C ALA A 101 3.68 -11.23 14.94
N THR A 102 2.35 -11.10 14.86
CA THR A 102 1.41 -11.86 15.69
C THR A 102 1.48 -13.35 15.37
N ARG A 103 1.53 -13.73 14.09
CA ARG A 103 1.58 -15.14 13.68
C ARG A 103 2.91 -15.82 14.01
N MET A 104 4.03 -15.10 13.88
CA MET A 104 5.36 -15.66 14.08
C MET A 104 5.79 -15.65 15.55
N PHE A 105 5.41 -14.63 16.32
CA PHE A 105 5.94 -14.37 17.65
C PHE A 105 4.87 -14.15 18.73
N GLY A 106 3.58 -14.15 18.37
CA GLY A 106 2.51 -13.78 19.30
C GLY A 106 2.49 -12.29 19.67
N ILE A 107 3.28 -11.45 18.99
CA ILE A 107 3.42 -10.02 19.30
C ILE A 107 2.44 -9.22 18.44
N GLY A 108 1.49 -8.56 19.09
CA GLY A 108 0.37 -7.86 18.43
C GLY A 108 0.77 -6.66 17.56
N LYS A 109 1.97 -6.09 17.77
CA LYS A 109 2.47 -4.92 17.04
C LYS A 109 3.91 -5.09 16.61
N PHE A 110 4.19 -4.78 15.35
CA PHE A 110 5.55 -4.75 14.83
C PHE A 110 6.46 -3.79 15.62
N ALA A 111 5.88 -2.68 16.12
CA ALA A 111 6.59 -1.71 16.95
C ALA A 111 7.18 -2.31 18.25
N TRP A 112 6.67 -3.45 18.72
CA TRP A 112 7.12 -4.10 19.96
C TRP A 112 8.15 -5.21 19.71
N LEU A 113 8.65 -5.36 18.48
CA LEU A 113 9.74 -6.28 18.17
C LEU A 113 11.05 -5.68 18.70
N ASN A 114 11.54 -6.27 19.79
CA ASN A 114 12.72 -5.77 20.49
C ASN A 114 14.02 -6.48 20.04
N LYS A 115 13.91 -7.58 19.30
CA LYS A 115 15.05 -8.38 18.83
C LYS A 115 15.27 -8.15 17.33
N PRO A 116 16.51 -7.89 16.87
CA PRO A 116 16.83 -7.76 15.44
C PRO A 116 16.38 -8.96 14.61
N ASP A 117 16.58 -10.17 15.10
CA ASP A 117 16.20 -11.41 14.40
C ASP A 117 14.69 -11.50 14.12
N GLN A 118 13.86 -10.93 15.00
CA GLN A 118 12.41 -10.89 14.80
C GLN A 118 12.05 -9.96 13.62
N VAL A 119 12.71 -8.81 13.54
CA VAL A 119 12.53 -7.86 12.42
C VAL A 119 13.00 -8.50 11.11
N GLN A 120 14.16 -9.17 11.11
CA GLN A 120 14.67 -9.89 9.95
C GLN A 120 13.73 -11.01 9.49
N SER A 121 13.13 -11.74 10.43
CA SER A 121 12.15 -12.78 10.12
C SER A 121 10.87 -12.24 9.47
N VAL A 122 10.37 -11.08 9.93
CA VAL A 122 9.23 -10.39 9.28
C VAL A 122 9.62 -9.90 7.89
N LEU A 123 10.82 -9.34 7.74
CA LEU A 123 11.37 -8.93 6.44
C LEU A 123 11.42 -10.12 5.47
N ALA A 124 11.94 -11.27 5.89
CA ALA A 124 11.99 -12.48 5.07
C ALA A 124 10.58 -12.95 4.66
N ALA A 125 9.62 -12.94 5.59
CA ALA A 125 8.23 -13.30 5.28
C ALA A 125 7.59 -12.35 4.26
N LEU A 126 7.87 -11.04 4.35
CA LEU A 126 7.42 -10.04 3.38
C LEU A 126 8.08 -10.20 2.02
N HIS A 127 9.36 -10.59 1.97
CA HIS A 127 10.04 -10.91 0.73
C HIS A 127 9.35 -12.08 0.00
N VAL A 128 9.04 -13.17 0.72
CA VAL A 128 8.28 -14.29 0.14
C VAL A 128 6.89 -13.86 -0.34
N GLU A 129 6.21 -12.95 0.37
CA GLU A 129 4.93 -12.40 -0.09
C GLU A 129 5.09 -11.54 -1.35
N GLN A 130 6.16 -10.76 -1.45
CA GLN A 130 6.49 -9.95 -2.61
C GLN A 130 6.75 -10.82 -3.85
N GLU A 131 7.57 -11.86 -3.72
CA GLU A 131 7.87 -12.80 -4.81
C GLU A 131 6.61 -13.49 -5.32
N LYS A 132 5.74 -13.99 -4.42
CA LYS A 132 4.45 -14.61 -4.83
C LYS A 132 3.60 -13.66 -5.67
N ARG A 133 3.54 -12.38 -5.29
CA ARG A 133 2.78 -11.37 -6.05
C ARG A 133 3.39 -11.09 -7.41
N GLN A 134 4.72 -11.03 -7.48
CA GLN A 134 5.44 -10.85 -8.74
C GLN A 134 5.20 -12.02 -9.68
N LEU A 135 5.37 -13.26 -9.21
CA LEU A 135 5.12 -14.46 -10.01
C LEU A 135 3.67 -14.54 -10.48
N LEU A 136 2.69 -14.23 -9.61
CA LEU A 136 1.29 -14.23 -10.00
C LEU A 136 0.99 -13.16 -11.09
N ALA A 137 1.59 -11.97 -10.97
CA ALA A 137 1.47 -10.94 -11.98
C ALA A 137 2.16 -11.34 -13.29
N GLU A 138 3.26 -12.09 -13.22
CA GLU A 138 3.96 -12.63 -14.38
C GLU A 138 3.12 -13.69 -15.09
N VAL A 139 2.54 -14.65 -14.35
CA VAL A 139 1.58 -15.62 -14.91
C VAL A 139 0.47 -14.92 -15.67
N GLY A 140 -0.10 -13.84 -15.12
CA GLY A 140 -1.11 -13.04 -15.80
C GLY A 140 -0.63 -12.45 -17.13
N ARG A 141 0.57 -11.84 -17.14
CA ARG A 141 1.19 -11.30 -18.36
C ARG A 141 1.47 -12.37 -19.42
N LEU A 142 1.91 -13.56 -19.01
CA LEU A 142 2.14 -14.68 -19.91
C LEU A 142 0.84 -15.23 -20.49
N CYS A 143 -0.22 -15.28 -19.68
CA CYS A 143 -1.56 -15.66 -20.15
C CYS A 143 -2.07 -14.66 -21.21
N GLU A 144 -1.94 -13.36 -20.97
CA GLU A 144 -2.27 -12.31 -21.94
C GLU A 144 -1.49 -12.48 -23.26
N ARG A 145 -0.18 -12.74 -23.19
CA ARG A 145 0.67 -12.97 -24.37
C ARG A 145 0.27 -14.22 -25.16
N LEU A 146 -0.20 -15.26 -24.48
CA LEU A 146 -0.70 -16.48 -25.11
C LEU A 146 -2.16 -16.37 -25.60
N ASN A 147 -2.80 -15.22 -25.36
CA ASN A 147 -4.22 -14.95 -25.58
C ASN A 147 -5.14 -15.98 -24.89
N ILE A 148 -4.81 -16.31 -23.64
CA ILE A 148 -5.60 -17.16 -22.75
C ILE A 148 -6.01 -16.37 -21.50
N GLU A 149 -7.17 -16.67 -20.93
CA GLU A 149 -7.65 -16.03 -19.70
C GLU A 149 -7.00 -16.67 -18.47
N HIS A 150 -6.79 -17.98 -18.50
CA HIS A 150 -6.28 -18.76 -17.37
C HIS A 150 -5.19 -19.75 -17.80
N PRO A 151 -4.18 -20.02 -16.95
CA PRO A 151 -3.12 -20.96 -17.27
C PRO A 151 -3.62 -22.39 -17.50
N GLU A 152 -4.79 -22.74 -16.95
CA GLU A 152 -5.44 -24.04 -17.12
C GLU A 152 -5.91 -24.31 -18.56
N GLN A 153 -5.95 -23.30 -19.43
CA GLN A 153 -6.26 -23.46 -20.86
C GLN A 153 -5.07 -23.97 -21.69
N VAL A 154 -3.89 -24.05 -21.09
CA VAL A 154 -2.71 -24.64 -21.72
C VAL A 154 -2.75 -26.15 -21.54
N ALA A 155 -2.55 -26.90 -22.63
CA ALA A 155 -2.46 -28.35 -22.60
C ALA A 155 -1.38 -28.81 -21.61
N GLY A 156 -1.72 -29.71 -20.69
CA GLY A 156 -0.86 -30.19 -19.61
C GLY A 156 -0.98 -29.41 -18.28
N LEU A 157 -1.75 -28.31 -18.24
CA LEU A 157 -2.02 -27.54 -17.02
C LEU A 157 -3.51 -27.57 -16.61
N GLU A 158 -4.30 -28.52 -17.11
CA GLU A 158 -5.76 -28.56 -16.95
C GLU A 158 -6.19 -28.74 -15.48
N GLN A 159 -5.34 -29.31 -14.64
CA GLN A 159 -5.64 -29.60 -13.23
C GLN A 159 -4.61 -28.99 -12.29
N LEU A 160 -4.82 -27.73 -11.89
CA LEU A 160 -3.98 -27.07 -10.90
C LEU A 160 -4.45 -27.33 -9.46
N PRO A 161 -3.52 -27.48 -8.50
CA PRO A 161 -3.88 -27.64 -7.09
C PRO A 161 -4.70 -26.48 -6.54
N LYS A 162 -5.61 -26.78 -5.60
CA LYS A 162 -6.44 -25.76 -4.95
C LYS A 162 -5.55 -24.72 -4.24
N GLY A 163 -5.80 -23.45 -4.54
CA GLY A 163 -5.06 -22.33 -3.93
C GLY A 163 -3.66 -22.12 -4.48
N TRP A 164 -3.33 -22.68 -5.66
CA TRP A 164 -2.04 -22.49 -6.34
C TRP A 164 -1.57 -21.03 -6.42
N LYS A 165 -2.50 -20.08 -6.54
CA LYS A 165 -2.23 -18.62 -6.57
C LYS A 165 -1.48 -18.09 -5.34
N ARG A 166 -1.39 -18.87 -4.25
CA ARG A 166 -0.67 -18.53 -3.01
C ARG A 166 0.57 -19.40 -2.77
N GLN A 167 0.84 -20.36 -3.64
CA GLN A 167 1.94 -21.31 -3.49
C GLN A 167 3.10 -20.91 -4.40
N ARG A 168 4.16 -20.38 -3.79
CA ARG A 168 5.36 -19.91 -4.52
C ARG A 168 5.93 -20.97 -5.49
N PRO A 169 6.10 -22.26 -5.12
CA PRO A 169 6.66 -23.25 -6.03
C PRO A 169 5.80 -23.50 -7.27
N ILE A 170 4.47 -23.53 -7.11
CA ILE A 170 3.57 -23.73 -8.25
C ILE A 170 3.58 -22.52 -9.17
N LEU A 171 3.59 -21.31 -8.60
CA LEU A 171 3.69 -20.09 -9.41
C LEU A 171 4.97 -20.05 -10.24
N GLN A 172 6.10 -20.48 -9.67
CA GLN A 172 7.37 -20.59 -10.41
C GLN A 172 7.25 -21.60 -11.55
N ALA A 173 6.77 -22.82 -11.25
CA ALA A 173 6.59 -23.85 -12.27
C ALA A 173 5.65 -23.43 -13.40
N LEU A 174 4.60 -22.66 -13.09
CA LEU A 174 3.69 -22.09 -14.08
C LEU A 174 4.39 -21.07 -14.99
N VAL A 175 5.19 -20.16 -14.42
CA VAL A 175 5.97 -19.20 -15.22
C VAL A 175 6.89 -19.95 -16.19
N ASP A 176 7.59 -20.98 -15.71
CA ASP A 176 8.51 -21.76 -16.53
C ASP A 176 7.77 -22.52 -17.65
N ALA A 177 6.64 -23.16 -17.32
CA ALA A 177 5.81 -23.88 -18.28
C ALA A 177 5.19 -22.97 -19.35
N LEU A 178 4.65 -21.81 -18.95
CA LEU A 178 4.06 -20.85 -19.89
C LEU A 178 5.12 -20.25 -20.82
N ASN A 179 6.31 -19.94 -20.31
CA ASN A 179 7.43 -19.50 -21.12
C ASN A 179 7.85 -20.57 -22.14
N ALA A 180 7.90 -21.85 -21.74
CA ALA A 180 8.22 -22.93 -22.65
C ALA A 180 7.21 -23.01 -23.82
N VAL A 181 5.91 -22.82 -23.55
CA VAL A 181 4.86 -22.80 -24.58
C VAL A 181 4.97 -21.59 -25.52
N ILE A 182 5.35 -20.42 -25.00
CA ILE A 182 5.63 -19.25 -25.84
C ILE A 182 6.80 -19.54 -26.78
N CYS A 183 7.91 -20.06 -26.24
CA CYS A 183 9.08 -20.40 -27.04
C CYS A 183 8.76 -21.42 -28.14
N THR A 184 7.92 -22.43 -27.88
CA THR A 184 7.54 -23.40 -28.94
C THR A 184 6.67 -22.79 -30.03
N ARG A 185 5.82 -21.82 -29.70
CA ARG A 185 4.98 -21.09 -30.69
C ARG A 185 5.75 -20.09 -31.53
N GLU A 186 6.89 -19.58 -31.05
CA GLU A 186 7.72 -18.62 -31.79
C GLU A 186 8.70 -19.28 -32.75
N VAL A 187 9.02 -20.57 -32.55
CA VAL A 187 9.98 -21.33 -33.36
C VAL A 187 9.29 -22.13 -34.49
N GLY A 188 7.99 -22.40 -34.38
CA GLY A 188 7.19 -23.10 -35.40
C GLY A 188 6.41 -22.15 -36.29
#